data_AF-R7VFE1-F1
#
_entry.id   AF-R7VFE1-F1
#
_cell.length_a   1.000
_cell.length_b   1.000
_cell.length_c   1.000
_cell.angle_alpha   90.00
_cell.angle_beta   90.00
_cell.angle_gamma   90.00
#
_symmetry.space_group_name_H-M   'P 1'
#
loop_
_entity.id
_entity.type
_entity.pdbx_description
1 polymer ?
#
loop_
_entity_poly.entity_id
_entity_poly.type
_entity_poly.pdbx_seq_one_letter_code
_entity_poly.pdbx_strand_id
1 'polypeptide(L)' 'TEAEEAVLNKKRSKKTQKKYDERKKTAKIDTALEEQFITGRLYACVTSRPGIHGRCDGYILEGKELEFYARKIKAKKGK' A
#
# COMPACT_ATOMS: atom_id res chain seq x y z
N THR A 1 2.89 -12.45 -11.36
CA THR A 1 2.88 -13.47 -12.45
C THR A 1 4.25 -13.60 -13.07
N GLU A 2 4.56 -14.67 -13.82
CA GLU A 2 5.87 -14.82 -14.51
C GLU A 2 6.23 -13.58 -15.35
N ALA A 3 5.23 -12.95 -15.98
CA ALA A 3 5.39 -11.70 -16.72
C ALA A 3 5.84 -10.52 -15.83
N GLU A 4 5.30 -10.40 -14.61
CA GLU A 4 5.71 -9.36 -13.66
C GLU A 4 7.12 -9.60 -13.12
N GLU A 5 7.48 -10.85 -12.82
CA GLU A 5 8.82 -11.19 -12.37
C GLU A 5 9.88 -10.91 -13.44
N ALA A 6 9.56 -11.20 -14.71
CA ALA A 6 10.43 -10.87 -15.84
C ALA A 6 10.65 -9.36 -15.99
N VAL A 7 9.62 -8.53 -15.75
CA VAL A 7 9.73 -7.06 -15.78
C VAL A 7 10.53 -6.53 -14.59
N LEU A 8 10.35 -7.12 -13.41
CA LEU A 8 10.97 -6.67 -12.17
C LEU A 8 12.47 -7.02 -12.11
N ASN A 9 12.82 -8.22 -12.56
CA ASN A 9 14.18 -8.78 -12.49
C ASN A 9 14.96 -8.68 -13.81
N LYS A 10 14.46 -7.90 -14.79
CA LYS A 10 15.19 -7.67 -16.04
C LYS A 10 16.59 -7.13 -15.80
N LYS A 11 17.54 -7.56 -16.63
CA LYS A 11 18.91 -7.03 -16.63
C LYS A 11 18.89 -5.53 -16.93
N ARG A 12 19.48 -4.72 -16.05
CA ARG A 12 19.55 -3.26 -16.19
C ARG A 12 20.99 -2.80 -16.41
N SER A 13 21.16 -1.58 -16.93
CA SER A 13 22.47 -0.94 -17.05
C SER A 13 23.09 -0.72 -15.66
N LYS A 14 24.43 -0.64 -15.56
CA LYS A 14 25.15 -0.44 -14.28
C LYS A 14 24.66 0.81 -13.51
N LYS A 15 24.42 1.92 -14.22
CA LYS A 15 23.91 3.18 -13.62
C LYS A 15 22.49 3.00 -13.07
N THR A 16 21.64 2.31 -13.83
CA THR A 16 20.26 2.03 -13.42
C THR A 16 20.22 1.09 -12.22
N GLN A 17 21.05 0.04 -12.21
CA GLN A 17 21.12 -0.92 -11.11
C GLN A 17 21.51 -0.23 -9.80
N LYS A 18 22.57 0.60 -9.82
CA LYS A 18 22.99 1.40 -8.65
C LYS A 18 21.84 2.23 -8.07
N LYS A 19 21.03 2.87 -8.93
CA LYS A 19 19.85 3.65 -8.51
C LYS A 19 18.79 2.79 -7.82
N TYR A 20 18.56 1.55 -8.26
CA TYR A 20 17.63 0.63 -7.60
C TYR A 20 18.19 0.13 -6.26
N ASP A 21 19.49 -0.19 -6.22
CA ASP A 21 20.14 -0.66 -4.99
C ASP A 21 20.11 0.42 -3.91
N GLU A 22 20.30 1.69 -4.28
CA GLU A 22 20.13 2.83 -3.37
C GLU A 22 18.69 2.96 -2.84
N ARG A 23 17.68 2.82 -3.70
CA ARG A 23 16.25 2.86 -3.30
C ARG A 23 15.84 1.69 -2.42
N LYS A 24 16.41 0.50 -2.64
CA LYS A 24 16.10 -0.71 -1.88
C LYS A 24 16.43 -0.57 -0.39
N LYS A 25 17.42 0.26 -0.05
CA LYS A 25 17.82 0.52 1.35
C LYS A 25 16.70 1.09 2.20
N THR A 26 15.81 1.89 1.62
CA THR A 26 14.70 2.55 2.34
C THR A 26 13.34 2.00 1.92
N ALA A 27 13.29 0.87 1.21
CA ALA A 27 12.06 0.30 0.66
C ALA A 27 11.28 -0.57 1.65
N LYS A 28 11.57 -0.47 2.96
CA LYS A 28 10.87 -1.26 3.98
C LYS A 28 9.46 -0.71 4.16
N ILE A 29 8.47 -1.59 4.04
CA ILE A 29 7.05 -1.29 4.25
C ILE A 29 6.68 -1.67 5.69
N ASP A 30 5.65 -1.03 6.24
CA ASP A 30 5.12 -1.39 7.55
C ASP A 30 4.41 -2.75 7.48
N THR A 31 4.64 -3.59 8.49
CA THR A 31 4.12 -4.96 8.61
C THR A 31 2.59 -5.01 8.49
N ALA A 32 1.89 -4.02 9.08
CA ALA A 32 0.43 -3.95 9.03
C ALA A 32 -0.13 -3.68 7.61
N LEU A 33 0.68 -3.04 6.74
CA LEU A 33 0.35 -2.88 5.33
C LEU A 33 0.71 -4.14 4.54
N GLU A 34 1.84 -4.80 4.83
CA GLU A 34 2.22 -6.07 4.20
C GLU A 34 1.13 -7.14 4.36
N GLU A 35 0.53 -7.26 5.55
CA GLU A 35 -0.60 -8.17 5.79
C GLU A 35 -1.80 -7.88 4.86
N GLN A 36 -2.10 -6.61 4.61
CA GLN A 36 -3.19 -6.23 3.71
C GLN A 36 -2.88 -6.54 2.25
N PHE A 37 -1.62 -6.36 1.82
CA PHE A 37 -1.18 -6.72 0.47
C PHE A 37 -1.37 -8.22 0.19
N ILE A 38 -1.16 -9.09 1.18
CA ILE A 38 -1.44 -10.54 1.04
C ILE A 38 -2.91 -10.80 0.75
N THR A 39 -3.82 -10.04 1.39
CA THR A 39 -5.27 -10.18 1.16
C THR A 39 -5.75 -9.55 -0.14
N GLY A 40 -4.91 -8.74 -0.81
CA GLY A 40 -5.27 -7.97 -1.99
C GLY A 40 -6.26 -6.83 -1.75
N ARG A 41 -6.51 -6.45 -0.50
CA ARG A 41 -7.45 -5.38 -0.12
C ARG A 41 -6.81 -4.44 0.90
N LEU A 42 -6.81 -3.15 0.56
CA LEU A 42 -6.25 -2.09 1.39
C LEU A 42 -7.36 -1.23 2.01
N TYR A 43 -7.14 -0.77 3.24
CA TYR A 43 -8.01 0.23 3.86
C TYR A 43 -7.60 1.64 3.41
N ALA A 44 -8.61 2.44 3.05
CA ALA A 44 -8.42 3.81 2.59
C ALA A 44 -9.49 4.74 3.18
N CYS A 45 -9.12 6.01 3.34
CA CYS A 45 -10.03 7.08 3.72
C CYS A 45 -10.48 7.86 2.48
N VAL A 46 -11.80 7.98 2.27
CA VAL A 46 -12.37 8.82 1.22
C VAL A 46 -12.37 10.28 1.69
N THR A 47 -11.64 11.15 1.00
CA THR A 47 -11.53 12.57 1.33
C THR A 47 -12.39 13.46 0.44
N SER A 48 -12.77 12.96 -0.73
CA SER A 48 -13.69 13.67 -1.62
C SER A 48 -15.11 13.69 -1.06
N ARG A 49 -15.97 14.53 -1.66
CA ARG A 49 -17.42 14.53 -1.42
C ARG A 49 -18.14 13.99 -2.67
N PRO A 50 -18.40 12.68 -2.76
CA PRO A 50 -18.88 12.04 -3.98
C PRO A 50 -20.22 12.58 -4.46
N GLY A 51 -21.12 12.96 -3.55
CA GLY A 51 -22.43 13.51 -3.91
C GLY A 51 -22.38 14.86 -4.64
N ILE A 52 -21.27 15.61 -4.50
CA ILE A 52 -21.09 16.90 -5.19
C ILE A 52 -20.21 16.72 -6.42
N HIS A 53 -19.11 15.97 -6.28
CA HIS A 53 -18.04 15.93 -7.29
C HIS A 53 -18.13 14.71 -8.23
N GLY A 54 -18.98 13.73 -7.91
CA GLY A 54 -19.10 12.47 -8.65
C GLY A 54 -17.88 11.55 -8.53
N ARG A 55 -16.95 11.83 -7.61
CA ARG A 55 -15.68 11.10 -7.44
C ARG A 55 -15.46 10.65 -6.00
N CYS A 56 -14.85 9.48 -5.84
CA CYS A 56 -14.51 8.84 -4.55
C CYS A 56 -12.98 8.77 -4.37
N ASP A 57 -12.34 9.94 -4.39
CA ASP A 57 -10.89 10.06 -4.24
C ASP A 57 -10.51 10.04 -2.74
N GLY A 58 -9.30 9.57 -2.45
CA GLY A 58 -8.85 9.34 -1.08
C GLY A 58 -7.38 8.95 -0.97
N TYR A 59 -6.98 8.49 0.21
CA TYR A 59 -5.63 8.00 0.50
C TYR A 59 -5.66 6.71 1.32
N ILE A 60 -4.57 5.94 1.26
CA ILE A 60 -4.41 4.68 1.99
C ILE A 60 -4.08 4.97 3.46
N LEU A 61 -4.68 4.22 4.37
CA LEU A 61 -4.39 4.35 5.81
C LEU A 61 -3.05 3.71 6.14
N GLU A 62 -2.18 4.46 6.84
CA GLU A 62 -0.84 4.00 7.23
C GLU A 62 -0.57 4.24 8.73
N GLY A 63 0.37 3.48 9.29
CA GLY A 63 0.88 3.66 10.66
C GLY A 63 -0.21 3.75 11.74
N LYS A 64 -0.13 4.78 12.59
CA LYS A 64 -1.04 4.96 13.75
C LYS A 64 -2.51 5.11 13.34
N GLU A 65 -2.78 5.71 12.18
CA GLU A 65 -4.14 5.88 11.69
C GLU A 65 -4.75 4.54 11.31
N LEU A 66 -3.98 3.70 10.61
CA LEU A 66 -4.38 2.35 10.28
C LEU A 66 -4.66 1.52 11.53
N GLU A 67 -3.78 1.57 12.53
CA GLU A 67 -3.98 0.86 13.81
C GLU A 67 -5.27 1.30 14.52
N PHE A 68 -5.54 2.61 14.55
CA PHE A 68 -6.71 3.16 15.19
C PHE A 68 -8.01 2.64 14.55
N TYR A 69 -8.13 2.73 13.23
CA TYR A 69 -9.32 2.28 12.51
C TYR A 69 -9.44 0.76 12.48
N ALA A 70 -8.34 0.01 12.34
CA ALA A 70 -8.34 -1.45 12.42
C ALA A 70 -8.92 -1.94 13.76
N ARG A 71 -8.53 -1.30 14.88
CA ARG A 71 -9.07 -1.61 16.20
C ARG A 71 -10.57 -1.31 16.30
N LYS A 72 -11.03 -0.18 15.75
CA LYS A 72 -12.45 0.19 15.74
C LYS A 72 -13.29 -0.80 14.91
N ILE A 73 -12.80 -1.22 13.75
CA ILE A 73 -13.47 -2.20 12.89
C ILE A 73 -13.58 -3.55 13.59
N LYS A 74 -12.48 -4.04 14.20
CA LYS A 74 -12.48 -5.29 14.97
C LYS A 74 -13.48 -5.25 16.14
N ALA A 75 -13.50 -4.16 16.91
CA ALA A 75 -14.43 -3.99 18.03
C ALA A 75 -15.90 -3.95 17.60
N LYS A 76 -16.19 -3.38 16.42
CA LYS A 76 -17.57 -3.37 15.87
C LYS A 76 -18.01 -4.75 15.40
N LYS A 77 -17.10 -5.56 14.84
CA LYS A 77 -17.40 -6.92 14.35
C LYS A 77 -17.57 -7.95 15.48
N GLY A 78 -16.95 -7.72 16.64
CA GLY A 78 -17.07 -8.58 17.82
C GLY A 78 -18.31 -8.31 18.69
N LYS A 79 -19.13 -7.30 18.34
CA LYS A 79 -20.50 -7.16 18.83
C LYS A 79 -21.45 -7.83 17.86
#